data_AF-A0A821M282-F1
#
_entry.id   AF-A0A821M282-F1
#
_cell.length_a   1.000
_cell.length_b   1.000
_cell.length_c   1.000
_cell.angle_alpha   90.00
_cell.angle_beta   90.00
_cell.angle_gamma   90.00
#
_symmetry.space_group_name_H-M   'P 1'
#
loop_
_entity.id
_entity.type
_entity.pdbx_description
1 polymer ?
#
loop_
_entity_poly.entity_id
_entity_poly.type
_entity_poly.pdbx_seq_one_letter_code
_entity_poly.pdbx_strand_id
1 'polypeptide(L)'
;FVKQSNDYILIGLSDGVSGNRHHGLDPYKFAHTLISSCLEETDRIIGSSSMRGLVHRAIRCVEKRSIFGSATLCLLSIDKHSSYLRSLNIGDSGFMLIRENKLIIRSHPQYHRGSSPFQLSSLPTTNSFTSNTTRLYHDKFEFFFSFYLF
;
A
#
# COMPACT_ATOMS: atom_id res chain seq x y z
N PHE A 1 -0.36 -1.71 11.18
CA PHE A 1 -1.83 -1.74 11.32
C PHE A 1 -2.33 -3.15 11.06
N VAL A 2 -3.27 -3.63 11.87
CA VAL A 2 -3.89 -4.95 11.70
C VAL A 2 -5.40 -4.80 11.86
N LYS A 3 -6.14 -5.47 10.99
CA LYS A 3 -7.60 -5.59 11.05
C LYS A 3 -8.00 -7.04 10.87
N GLN A 4 -8.94 -7.50 11.69
CA GLN A 4 -9.42 -8.86 11.67
C GLN A 4 -10.94 -8.87 11.53
N SER A 5 -11.43 -9.66 10.58
CA SER A 5 -12.84 -10.01 10.43
C SER A 5 -13.03 -11.51 10.68
N ASN A 6 -14.24 -12.03 10.49
CA ASN A 6 -14.49 -13.48 10.53
C ASN A 6 -13.85 -14.20 9.34
N ASP A 7 -13.75 -13.56 8.19
CA ASP A 7 -13.35 -14.19 6.92
C ASP A 7 -11.90 -13.89 6.52
N TYR A 8 -11.32 -12.80 7.01
CA TYR A 8 -9.98 -12.38 6.61
C TYR A 8 -9.20 -11.67 7.73
N ILE A 9 -7.89 -11.61 7.56
CA ILE A 9 -6.97 -10.75 8.33
C ILE A 9 -6.28 -9.83 7.33
N LEU A 10 -6.34 -8.53 7.58
CA LEU A 10 -5.60 -7.53 6.81
C LEU A 10 -4.48 -6.96 7.69
N ILE A 11 -3.25 -7.02 7.21
CA ILE A 11 -2.07 -6.46 7.87
C ILE A 11 -1.49 -5.45 6.91
N GLY A 12 -1.15 -4.26 7.39
CA GLY A 12 -0.39 -3.34 6.56
C GLY A 12 0.47 -2.34 7.30
N LEU A 13 1.45 -1.88 6.55
CA LEU A 13 2.50 -0.96 6.92
C LEU A 13 2.57 0.10 5.83
N SER A 14 2.70 1.35 6.25
CA SER A 14 2.97 2.47 5.34
C SER A 14 4.03 3.34 6.01
N ASP A 15 5.08 3.66 5.27
CA ASP A 15 6.17 4.51 5.74
C ASP A 15 6.17 5.83 4.97
N GLY A 16 6.03 6.94 5.70
CA GLY A 16 5.93 8.27 5.13
C GLY A 16 7.30 8.75 4.65
N VAL A 17 7.41 9.13 3.37
CA VAL A 17 8.68 9.57 2.80
C VAL A 17 9.12 10.89 3.46
N SER A 18 10.36 10.92 3.97
CA SER A 18 10.91 12.07 4.69
C SER A 18 10.91 13.37 3.87
N GLY A 19 11.03 13.25 2.54
CA GLY A 19 10.99 14.36 1.60
C GLY A 19 9.71 15.21 1.65
N ASN A 20 8.60 14.66 2.14
CA ASN A 20 7.36 15.42 2.35
C ASN A 20 7.58 16.66 3.26
N ARG A 21 8.50 16.59 4.22
CA ARG A 21 8.80 17.68 5.16
C ARG A 21 9.32 18.94 4.45
N HIS A 22 10.02 18.79 3.32
CA HIS A 22 10.50 19.93 2.54
C HIS A 22 9.38 20.74 1.90
N HIS A 23 8.17 20.16 1.80
CA HIS A 23 6.97 20.81 1.30
C HIS A 23 6.02 21.23 2.43
N GLY A 24 6.47 21.20 3.69
CA GLY A 24 5.62 21.50 4.85
C GLY A 24 4.54 20.43 5.12
N LEU A 25 4.67 19.25 4.51
CA LEU A 25 3.72 18.15 4.67
C LEU A 25 4.23 17.20 5.75
N ASP A 26 3.31 16.71 6.59
CA ASP A 26 3.61 15.71 7.61
C ASP A 26 3.64 14.29 6.99
N PRO A 27 4.81 13.62 6.91
CA PRO A 27 4.91 12.27 6.36
C PRO A 27 4.06 11.27 7.12
N TYR A 28 3.94 11.42 8.45
CA TYR A 28 3.13 10.53 9.27
C TYR A 28 1.66 10.65 8.90
N LYS A 29 1.15 11.88 8.74
CA LYS A 29 -0.26 12.13 8.39
C LYS A 29 -0.66 11.44 7.10
N PHE A 30 0.16 11.52 6.04
CA PHE A 30 -0.13 10.84 4.78
C PHE A 30 -0.09 9.32 4.94
N ALA A 31 1.00 8.76 5.48
CA ALA A 31 1.16 7.31 5.65
C ALA A 31 0.05 6.70 6.52
N HIS A 32 -0.26 7.35 7.64
CA HIS A 32 -1.33 6.96 8.55
C HIS A 32 -2.69 7.00 7.85
N THR A 33 -3.02 8.09 7.15
CA THR A 33 -4.33 8.22 6.47
C THR A 33 -4.47 7.19 5.35
N LEU A 34 -3.39 6.91 4.61
CA LEU A 34 -3.37 5.91 3.56
C LEU A 34 -3.69 4.51 4.10
N ILE A 35 -2.95 4.05 5.10
CA ILE A 35 -3.16 2.70 5.64
C ILE A 35 -4.50 2.58 6.36
N SER A 36 -4.94 3.59 7.11
CA SER A 36 -6.27 3.60 7.73
C SER A 36 -7.38 3.56 6.69
N SER A 37 -7.24 4.26 5.55
CA SER A 37 -8.19 4.20 4.45
C SER A 37 -8.23 2.81 3.79
N CYS A 38 -7.09 2.12 3.64
CA CYS A 38 -7.08 0.72 3.19
C CYS A 38 -7.91 -0.17 4.12
N LEU A 39 -7.73 -0.02 5.43
CA LEU A 39 -8.47 -0.80 6.43
C LEU A 39 -9.97 -0.49 6.38
N GLU A 40 -10.37 0.79 6.31
CA GLU A 40 -11.77 1.22 6.21
C GLU A 40 -12.44 0.69 4.92
N GLU A 41 -11.78 0.79 3.78
CA GLU A 41 -12.29 0.35 2.47
C GLU A 41 -12.40 -1.17 2.31
N THR A 42 -11.87 -1.93 3.28
CA THR A 42 -11.99 -3.40 3.29
C THR A 42 -13.37 -3.85 3.78
N ASP A 43 -14.03 -3.10 4.67
CA ASP A 43 -15.38 -3.45 5.17
C ASP A 43 -16.47 -3.20 4.14
N ARG A 44 -16.21 -2.28 3.20
CA ARG A 44 -17.19 -1.85 2.21
C ARG A 44 -17.37 -2.86 1.08
N ILE A 45 -16.58 -3.94 1.08
CA ILE A 45 -16.66 -4.97 0.04
C ILE A 45 -16.93 -6.35 0.66
N ILE A 46 -18.10 -6.87 0.32
CA ILE A 46 -18.45 -8.29 0.44
C ILE A 46 -17.75 -9.03 -0.70
N GLY A 47 -16.69 -9.79 -0.40
CA GLY A 47 -16.04 -10.71 -1.34
C GLY A 47 -15.04 -10.11 -2.35
N SER A 48 -13.97 -10.87 -2.62
CA SER A 48 -13.00 -10.80 -3.74
C SER A 48 -12.71 -9.45 -4.42
N SER A 49 -12.59 -8.32 -3.71
CA SER A 49 -11.93 -7.15 -4.32
C SER A 49 -10.42 -7.37 -4.38
N SER A 50 -9.84 -7.14 -5.56
CA SER A 50 -8.39 -7.16 -5.75
C SER A 50 -7.73 -6.14 -4.81
N MET A 51 -6.57 -6.49 -4.25
CA MET A 51 -5.80 -5.59 -3.38
C MET A 51 -5.48 -4.27 -4.07
N ARG A 52 -5.26 -4.31 -5.40
CA ARG A 52 -5.12 -3.11 -6.23
C ARG A 52 -6.35 -2.20 -6.15
N GLY A 53 -7.55 -2.76 -6.33
CA GLY A 53 -8.79 -2.00 -6.23
C GLY A 53 -8.99 -1.36 -4.85
N LEU A 54 -8.63 -2.09 -3.79
CA LEU A 54 -8.61 -1.56 -2.42
C LEU A 54 -7.70 -0.34 -2.29
N VAL A 55 -6.45 -0.46 -2.74
CA VAL A 55 -5.46 0.62 -2.65
C VAL A 55 -5.89 1.84 -3.48
N HIS A 56 -6.48 1.64 -4.67
CA HIS A 56 -7.03 2.76 -5.46
C HIS A 56 -8.14 3.51 -4.71
N ARG A 57 -9.06 2.81 -4.06
CA ARG A 57 -10.11 3.46 -3.27
C ARG A 57 -9.54 4.18 -2.05
N ALA A 58 -8.56 3.56 -1.37
CA ALA A 58 -7.88 4.17 -0.25
C ALA A 58 -7.21 5.50 -0.65
N ILE A 59 -6.46 5.52 -1.76
CA ILE A 59 -5.85 6.75 -2.29
C ILE A 59 -6.91 7.80 -2.62
N ARG A 60 -8.02 7.43 -3.26
CA ARG A 60 -9.13 8.37 -3.51
C ARG A 60 -9.72 8.94 -2.21
N CYS A 61 -9.78 8.17 -1.13
CA CYS A 61 -10.20 8.69 0.18
C CYS A 61 -9.19 9.69 0.76
N VAL A 62 -7.89 9.40 0.64
CA VAL A 62 -6.82 10.33 1.04
C VAL A 62 -6.91 11.64 0.26
N GLU A 63 -7.07 11.57 -1.07
CA GLU A 63 -7.26 12.71 -1.97
C GLU A 63 -8.48 13.55 -1.60
N LYS A 64 -9.64 12.91 -1.35
CA LYS A 64 -10.87 13.59 -0.92
C LYS A 64 -10.74 14.30 0.43
N ARG A 65 -9.85 13.82 1.31
CA ARG A 65 -9.54 14.46 2.60
C ARG A 65 -8.49 15.56 2.47
N SER A 66 -8.02 15.87 1.24
CA SER A 66 -6.96 16.84 0.96
C SER A 66 -5.69 16.58 1.77
N ILE A 67 -5.36 15.30 1.97
CA ILE A 67 -4.13 14.89 2.65
C ILE A 67 -3.06 14.65 1.59
N PHE A 68 -2.13 15.59 1.47
CA PHE A 68 -1.05 15.53 0.50
C PHE A 68 0.20 14.92 1.09
N GLY A 69 1.00 14.32 0.22
CA GLY A 69 2.26 13.70 0.59
C GLY A 69 2.45 12.38 -0.14
N SER A 70 3.33 11.56 0.40
CA SER A 70 3.68 10.27 -0.19
C SER A 70 4.23 9.28 0.82
N ALA A 71 4.02 8.00 0.56
CA ALA A 71 4.46 6.91 1.44
C ALA A 71 4.63 5.60 0.69
N THR A 72 5.46 4.71 1.22
CA THR A 72 5.45 3.29 0.84
C THR A 72 4.16 2.62 1.30
N LEU A 73 3.88 1.42 0.78
CA LEU A 73 2.76 0.59 1.25
C LEU A 73 3.07 -0.89 1.13
N CYS A 74 3.12 -1.60 2.25
CA CYS A 74 3.10 -3.06 2.30
C CYS A 74 1.77 -3.51 2.90
N LEU A 75 0.98 -4.26 2.14
CA LEU A 75 -0.32 -4.76 2.54
C LEU A 75 -0.38 -6.28 2.33
N LEU A 76 -0.92 -6.99 3.31
CA LEU A 76 -1.14 -8.42 3.30
C LEU A 76 -2.61 -8.69 3.65
N SER A 77 -3.22 -9.63 2.94
CA SER A 77 -4.56 -10.14 3.21
C SER A 77 -4.48 -11.66 3.32
N ILE A 78 -4.91 -12.21 4.46
CA ILE A 78 -5.03 -13.64 4.68
C ILE A 78 -6.50 -13.98 4.65
N ASP A 79 -6.91 -14.81 3.72
CA ASP A 79 -8.25 -15.39 3.65
C ASP A 79 -8.31 -16.63 4.56
N LYS A 80 -9.22 -16.62 5.53
CA LYS A 80 -9.32 -17.67 6.56
C LYS A 80 -9.99 -18.94 6.06
N HIS A 81 -10.79 -18.85 5.00
CA HIS A 81 -11.50 -19.99 4.41
C HIS A 81 -10.64 -20.68 3.38
N SER A 82 -10.08 -19.89 2.45
CA SER A 82 -9.29 -20.42 1.34
C SER A 82 -7.81 -20.55 1.68
N SER A 83 -7.37 -20.05 2.85
CA SER A 83 -5.98 -20.10 3.29
C SER A 83 -5.00 -19.41 2.36
N TYR A 84 -5.46 -18.46 1.54
CA TYR A 84 -4.58 -17.69 0.66
C TYR A 84 -4.07 -16.44 1.36
N LEU A 85 -2.75 -16.25 1.32
CA LEU A 85 -2.08 -14.97 1.56
C LEU A 85 -1.96 -14.23 0.24
N ARG A 86 -2.57 -13.05 0.17
CA ARG A 86 -2.38 -12.08 -0.90
C ARG A 86 -1.50 -10.95 -0.39
N SER A 87 -0.52 -10.55 -1.18
CA SER A 87 0.36 -9.41 -0.84
C SER A 87 0.31 -8.33 -1.91
N LEU A 88 0.49 -7.08 -1.49
CA LEU A 88 0.77 -5.93 -2.33
C LEU A 88 1.86 -5.09 -1.64
N ASN A 89 3.02 -4.96 -2.28
CA ASN A 89 4.11 -4.12 -1.79
C ASN A 89 4.40 -3.00 -2.79
N ILE A 90 4.58 -1.78 -2.29
CA ILE A 90 5.02 -0.59 -3.02
C ILE A 90 6.13 0.07 -2.20
N GLY A 91 7.34 0.09 -2.74
CA GLY A 91 8.52 0.66 -2.09
C GLY A 91 9.44 -0.37 -1.46
N ASP A 92 10.20 0.06 -0.45
CA ASP A 92 11.23 -0.71 0.26
C ASP A 92 10.78 -1.23 1.63
N SER A 93 9.53 -0.95 2.02
CA SER A 93 8.82 -1.75 3.02
C SER A 93 8.68 -3.20 2.56
N GLY A 94 8.24 -4.09 3.45
CA GLY A 94 8.13 -5.49 3.06
C GLY A 94 7.64 -6.44 4.13
N PHE A 95 7.64 -7.72 3.77
CA PHE A 95 7.25 -8.83 4.62
C PHE A 95 8.12 -10.06 4.34
N MET A 96 8.10 -10.98 5.32
CA MET A 96 8.66 -12.32 5.17
C MET A 96 7.65 -13.34 5.68
N LEU A 97 7.52 -14.46 4.97
CA LEU A 97 6.79 -15.63 5.44
C LEU A 97 7.80 -16.68 5.89
N ILE A 98 7.77 -17.03 7.17
CA ILE A 98 8.61 -18.07 7.76
C ILE A 98 7.69 -19.19 8.27
N ARG A 99 8.03 -20.43 7.93
CA ARG A 99 7.32 -21.63 8.37
C ARG A 99 8.32 -22.74 8.65
N GLU A 100 8.14 -23.47 9.75
CA GLU A 100 9.02 -24.58 10.14
C GLU A 100 10.51 -24.17 10.10
N ASN A 101 10.81 -22.99 10.64
CA ASN A 101 12.15 -22.37 10.66
C ASN A 101 12.77 -22.15 9.26
N LYS A 102 11.97 -22.18 8.18
CA LYS A 102 12.40 -21.93 6.81
C LYS A 102 11.77 -20.64 6.28
N LEU A 103 12.59 -19.84 5.61
CA LEU A 103 12.11 -18.70 4.83
C LEU A 103 11.40 -19.23 3.58
N ILE A 104 10.09 -18.99 3.50
CA ILE A 104 9.27 -19.38 2.35
C ILE A 104 9.29 -18.26 1.31
N ILE A 105 8.98 -17.04 1.74
CA ILE A 105 8.90 -15.85 0.87
C ILE A 105 9.50 -14.66 1.58
N ARG A 106 10.19 -13.80 0.81
CA ARG A 106 10.57 -12.45 1.20
C ARG A 106 10.14 -11.50 0.08
N SER A 107 9.47 -10.42 0.44
CA SER A 107 9.17 -9.35 -0.52
C SER A 107 10.45 -8.71 -1.03
N HIS A 108 10.47 -8.35 -2.32
CA HIS A 108 11.58 -7.59 -2.90
C HIS A 108 11.32 -6.09 -2.69
N PRO A 109 12.31 -5.32 -2.19
CA PRO A 109 12.21 -3.88 -2.11
C PRO A 109 12.26 -3.28 -3.51
N GLN A 110 11.63 -2.12 -3.70
CA GLN A 110 11.46 -1.51 -5.00
C GLN A 110 11.90 -0.05 -4.96
N TYR A 111 12.76 0.32 -5.91
CA TYR A 111 13.37 1.64 -5.99
C TYR A 111 13.23 2.22 -7.39
N HIS A 112 13.12 3.54 -7.49
CA HIS A 112 13.23 4.27 -8.75
C HIS A 112 14.68 4.30 -9.23
N ARG A 113 15.56 4.93 -8.44
CA ARG A 113 17.01 5.06 -8.64
C ARG A 113 17.69 5.28 -7.27
N GLY A 114 18.87 4.70 -7.08
CA GLY A 114 19.60 4.83 -5.82
C GLY A 114 18.77 4.32 -4.63
N SER A 115 18.72 5.11 -3.55
CA SER A 115 17.96 4.80 -2.34
C SER A 115 16.53 5.38 -2.32
N SER A 116 15.97 5.75 -3.47
CA SER A 116 14.61 6.33 -3.55
C SER A 116 13.57 5.22 -3.78
N PRO A 117 12.78 4.82 -2.77
CA PRO A 117 11.78 3.78 -2.93
C PRO A 117 10.63 4.21 -3.82
N PHE A 118 9.91 3.24 -4.41
CA PHE A 118 8.58 3.51 -4.95
C PHE A 118 7.62 3.96 -3.84
N GLN A 119 6.71 4.85 -4.18
CA GLN A 119 5.78 5.46 -3.23
C GLN A 119 4.40 5.63 -3.84
N LEU A 120 3.35 5.66 -3.05
CA LEU A 120 2.05 6.22 -3.43
C LEU A 120 2.02 7.69 -3.03
N SER A 121 1.33 8.53 -3.81
CA SER A 121 1.27 9.97 -3.53
C SER A 121 -0.11 10.56 -3.79
N SER A 122 -0.47 11.59 -3.02
CA SER A 122 -1.53 12.53 -3.34
C SER A 122 -0.93 13.93 -3.44
N LEU A 123 -1.27 14.64 -4.52
CA LEU A 123 -0.77 15.97 -4.83
C LEU A 123 -1.93 16.96 -4.99
N PRO A 124 -1.74 18.25 -4.68
CA PRO A 124 -2.73 19.28 -4.97
C PRO A 124 -3.00 19.36 -6.46
N THR A 125 -4.28 19.44 -6.84
CA THR A 125 -4.70 19.74 -8.22
C THR A 125 -4.55 21.24 -8.51
N THR A 126 -3.33 21.74 -8.67
CA THR A 126 -3.10 23.08 -9.24
C THR A 126 -2.74 22.95 -10.71
N ASN A 127 -3.33 23.80 -11.57
CA ASN A 127 -3.18 23.81 -13.04
C ASN A 127 -1.74 23.97 -13.59
N SER A 128 -0.71 23.92 -12.74
CA SER A 128 0.71 24.07 -13.08
C SER A 128 1.56 22.81 -12.86
N PHE A 129 1.02 21.72 -12.26
CA PHE A 129 1.74 20.44 -12.22
C PHE A 129 1.46 19.67 -13.52
N THR A 130 2.24 19.98 -14.55
CA THR A 130 2.22 19.31 -15.85
C THR A 130 2.37 17.79 -15.71
N SER A 131 1.26 17.08 -15.90
CA SER A 131 0.99 15.78 -16.56
C SER A 131 2.05 14.66 -16.74
N ASN A 132 3.33 14.87 -16.44
CA ASN A 132 4.39 13.86 -16.58
C ASN A 132 4.80 13.21 -15.26
N THR A 133 4.63 13.87 -14.10
CA THR A 133 4.94 13.29 -12.77
C THR A 133 3.83 12.39 -12.23
N THR A 134 2.57 12.66 -12.59
CA THR A 134 1.42 11.77 -12.30
C THR A 134 1.45 10.46 -13.09
N ARG A 135 2.25 10.38 -14.15
CA ARG A 135 2.42 9.16 -14.99
C ARG A 135 3.37 8.11 -14.42
N LEU A 136 4.14 8.42 -13.37
CA LEU A 136 5.04 7.43 -12.74
C LEU A 136 4.29 6.27 -12.08
N TYR A 137 2.96 6.34 -11.98
CA TYR A 137 2.11 5.34 -11.35
C TYR A 137 1.26 4.52 -12.31
N HIS A 138 1.38 4.71 -13.63
CA HIS A 138 0.44 4.07 -14.56
C HIS A 138 0.91 2.71 -15.09
N ASP A 139 2.21 2.45 -15.18
CA ASP A 139 2.69 1.24 -15.84
C ASP A 139 3.77 0.53 -15.02
N LYS A 140 3.48 -0.74 -14.68
CA LYS A 140 4.28 -1.72 -13.89
C LYS A 140 4.05 -1.73 -12.38
N PHE A 141 2.89 -2.22 -11.95
CA PHE A 141 2.81 -2.93 -10.67
C PHE A 141 2.69 -4.44 -10.94
N GLU A 142 3.83 -5.12 -11.05
CA GLU A 142 3.87 -6.57 -10.89
C GLU A 142 4.12 -6.88 -9.40
N PHE A 143 3.09 -6.80 -8.56
CA PHE A 143 3.27 -7.07 -7.12
C PHE A 143 2.09 -7.78 -6.48
N PHE A 144 1.31 -8.54 -7.26
CA PHE A 144 0.34 -9.44 -6.69
C PHE A 144 0.92 -10.84 -6.67
N PHE A 145 1.20 -11.32 -5.48
CA PHE A 145 1.45 -12.74 -5.27
C PHE A 145 0.36 -13.29 -4.36
N SER A 146 -0.25 -14.37 -4.83
CA SER A 146 -1.17 -15.18 -4.05
C SER A 146 -0.44 -16.45 -3.66
N PHE A 147 -0.33 -16.69 -2.38
CA PHE A 147 0.35 -17.85 -1.82
C PHE A 147 -0.65 -18.69 -1.05
N TYR A 148 -0.68 -19.99 -1.32
CA TYR A 148 -1.48 -20.91 -0.55
C TYR A 148 -0.75 -21.23 0.76
N LEU A 149 -1.45 -21.08 1.89
CA LEU A 149 -0.87 -21.27 3.20
C LEU A 149 -1.08 -22.68 3.76
N PHE A 150 -1.95 -23.55 3.26
CA PHE A 150 -2.13 -24.89 3.88
C PHE A 150 -2.40 -25.97 2.87
#